data_AF-A0A536WB06-F1
#
_entry.id   AF-A0A536WB06-F1
#
_cell.length_a   1.000
_cell.length_b   1.000
_cell.length_c   1.000
_cell.angle_alpha   90.00
_cell.angle_beta   90.00
_cell.angle_gamma   90.00
#
_symmetry.space_group_name_H-M   'P 1'
#
loop_
_entity.id
_entity.type
_entity.pdbx_description
1 polymer ?
#
loop_
_entity_poly.entity_id
_entity_poly.type
_entity_poly.pdbx_seq_one_letter_code
_entity_poly.pdbx_strand_id
1 'polypeptide(L)'
;MILDEGLLLEIVRPGTGDPVPEGEVGEVVITTFNRDYPLIRFATGDLSAVLPGTSPCGRTNVRIRGWLGRADQSTKVRAMFVTPSQVNEIVR
;
A
#
# COMPACT_ATOMS: atom_id res chain seq x y z
N MET A 1 -2.61 10.57 5.51
CA MET A 1 -2.14 9.54 6.46
C MET A 1 -0.64 9.70 6.64
N ILE A 2 -0.09 9.47 7.84
CA ILE A 2 1.35 9.64 8.15
C ILE A 2 1.96 8.23 8.30
N LEU A 3 3.12 7.99 7.68
CA LEU A 3 3.81 6.72 7.74
C LEU A 3 4.53 6.52 9.08
N ASP A 4 4.56 5.28 9.57
CA ASP A 4 5.37 4.86 10.72
C ASP A 4 6.88 4.96 10.42
N GLU A 5 7.70 5.20 11.44
CA GLU A 5 9.15 5.39 11.28
C GLU A 5 9.94 4.10 11.01
N GLY A 6 9.37 2.94 11.34
CA GLY A 6 9.96 1.63 11.09
C GLY A 6 9.70 1.05 9.69
N LEU A 7 9.07 1.84 8.81
CA LEU A 7 8.68 1.42 7.46
C LEU A 7 9.45 2.22 6.40
N LEU A 8 10.04 1.50 5.44
CA LEU A 8 10.45 2.07 4.17
C LEU A 8 9.30 1.91 3.17
N LEU A 9 8.78 3.04 2.68
CA LEU A 9 7.69 3.10 1.70
C LEU A 9 8.23 3.33 0.30
N GLU A 10 7.67 2.60 -0.66
CA GLU A 10 7.79 2.88 -2.08
C GLU A 10 6.38 2.94 -2.69
N ILE A 11 6.18 3.85 -3.65
CA ILE A 11 4.99 3.86 -4.51
C ILE A 11 5.48 3.47 -5.91
N VAL A 12 5.00 2.33 -6.40
CA VAL A 12 5.48 1.74 -7.64
C VAL A 12 4.37 1.51 -8.65
N ARG A 13 4.71 1.38 -9.92
CA ARG A 13 3.79 0.94 -10.95
C ARG A 13 3.40 -0.53 -10.67
N PRO A 14 2.10 -0.84 -10.53
CA PRO A 14 1.64 -2.20 -10.26
C PRO A 14 2.19 -3.19 -11.30
N GLY A 15 2.70 -4.33 -10.82
CA GLY A 15 3.22 -5.40 -11.66
C GLY A 15 4.60 -5.18 -12.29
N THR A 16 5.20 -3.98 -12.20
CA THR A 16 6.57 -3.74 -12.71
C THR A 16 7.58 -3.52 -11.59
N GLY A 17 7.15 -2.93 -10.47
CA GLY A 17 8.04 -2.58 -9.35
C GLY A 17 8.85 -1.30 -9.58
N ASP A 18 8.64 -0.62 -10.71
CA ASP A 18 9.29 0.66 -11.01
C ASP A 18 8.67 1.79 -10.19
N PRO A 19 9.45 2.66 -9.54
CA PRO A 19 8.91 3.82 -8.83
C PRO A 19 8.11 4.75 -9.74
N VAL A 20 7.00 5.29 -9.23
CA VAL A 20 6.26 6.36 -9.91
C VAL A 20 6.75 7.74 -9.44
N PRO A 21 6.54 8.80 -10.23
CA PRO A 21 6.79 10.17 -9.78
C PRO A 21 6.03 10.53 -8.50
N GLU A 22 6.60 11.43 -7.70
CA GLU A 22 5.98 11.87 -6.45
C GLU A 22 4.58 12.46 -6.70
N GLY A 23 3.59 11.98 -5.93
CA GLY A 23 2.20 12.42 -6.06
C GLY A 23 1.37 11.67 -7.09
N GLU A 24 1.97 10.80 -7.91
CA GLU A 24 1.24 9.87 -8.77
C GLU A 24 0.72 8.65 -8.00
N VAL A 25 -0.36 8.06 -8.52
CA VAL A 25 -0.98 6.88 -7.92
C VAL A 25 -0.22 5.63 -8.36
N GLY A 26 0.16 4.81 -7.38
CA GLY A 26 0.78 3.51 -7.59
C GLY A 26 0.48 2.55 -6.44
N GLU A 27 1.01 1.34 -6.55
CA GLU A 27 0.93 0.34 -5.50
C GLU A 27 1.85 0.69 -4.33
N VAL A 28 1.33 0.54 -3.12
CA VAL A 28 2.08 0.69 -1.88
C VAL A 28 2.93 -0.57 -1.66
N VAL A 29 4.24 -0.39 -1.71
CA VAL A 29 5.24 -1.40 -1.38
C VAL A 29 5.93 -1.01 -0.10
N ILE A 30 6.04 -1.95 0.85
CA ILE A 30 6.66 -1.70 2.14
C ILE A 30 7.84 -2.63 2.39
N THR A 31 8.87 -2.09 3.05
CA THR A 31 9.88 -2.89 3.72
C THR A 31 9.83 -2.59 5.21
N THR A 32 9.70 -3.63 6.04
CA THR A 32 9.63 -3.54 7.50
C THR A 32 10.96 -4.00 8.09
N PHE A 33 11.50 -3.27 9.06
CA PHE A 33 12.74 -3.67 9.76
C PHE A 33 12.48 -4.49 11.03
N ASN A 34 11.40 -5.28 11.03
CA ASN A 34 11.07 -6.16 12.14
C ASN A 34 12.01 -7.38 12.16
N ARG A 35 12.57 -7.72 13.34
CA ARG A 35 13.52 -8.83 13.48
C ARG A 35 12.90 -10.21 13.34
N ASP A 36 11.67 -10.38 13.79
CA ASP A 36 10.99 -11.68 13.83
C ASP A 36 10.20 -11.94 12.54
N TYR A 37 9.71 -10.88 11.90
CA TYR A 37 8.92 -10.97 10.67
C TYR A 37 9.28 -9.85 9.68
N PRO A 38 10.46 -9.89 9.05
CA PRO A 38 10.86 -8.91 8.07
C PRO A 38 10.11 -9.13 6.75
N LEU A 39 9.42 -8.09 6.30
CA LEU A 39 8.89 -7.98 4.95
C LEU A 39 9.84 -7.13 4.12
N ILE A 40 10.29 -7.63 2.97
CA ILE A 40 11.16 -6.92 2.03
C ILE A 40 10.40 -6.70 0.74
N ARG A 41 10.23 -5.43 0.35
CA ARG A 41 9.46 -5.02 -0.83
C ARG A 41 8.12 -5.75 -0.95
N PHE A 42 7.41 -5.86 0.16
CA PHE A 42 6.11 -6.51 0.20
C PHE A 42 5.07 -5.62 -0.49
N ALA A 43 4.56 -6.12 -1.61
CA ALA A 43 3.48 -5.52 -2.38
C ALA A 43 2.15 -5.72 -1.64
N THR A 44 1.57 -4.63 -1.13
CA THR A 44 0.37 -4.70 -0.28
C THR A 44 -0.92 -4.95 -1.09
N GLY A 45 -0.87 -4.73 -2.40
CA GLY A 45 -2.05 -4.69 -3.26
C GLY A 45 -2.89 -3.42 -3.10
N ASP A 46 -2.54 -2.49 -2.21
CA ASP A 46 -3.28 -1.24 -2.02
C ASP A 46 -2.70 -0.10 -2.86
N LEU A 47 -3.56 0.73 -3.46
CA LEU A 47 -3.15 1.90 -4.24
C LEU A 47 -3.12 3.15 -3.36
N SER A 48 -2.06 3.95 -3.49
CA SER A 48 -1.95 5.28 -2.89
C SER A 48 -1.03 6.19 -3.69
N ALA A 49 -0.78 7.38 -3.16
CA ALA A 49 0.15 8.36 -3.70
C ALA A 49 0.80 9.12 -2.54
N VAL A 50 2.06 9.51 -2.70
CA VAL A 50 2.74 10.41 -1.76
C VAL A 50 2.01 11.75 -1.72
N LEU A 51 1.85 12.29 -0.51
CA LEU A 51 1.26 13.59 -0.26
C LEU A 51 2.38 14.57 0.14
N PRO A 52 2.81 15.47 -0.76
CA PRO A 52 3.92 16.37 -0.49
C PRO A 52 3.58 17.38 0.62
N GLY A 53 4.63 17.96 1.19
CA GLY A 53 4.56 19.00 2.22
C GLY A 53 4.48 18.49 3.65
N THR A 54 4.61 19.40 4.60
CA THR A 54 4.70 19.12 6.03
C THR A 54 3.36 18.71 6.62
N SER A 55 3.39 17.80 7.61
CA SER A 55 2.20 17.45 8.36
C SER A 55 1.72 18.62 9.25
N PRO A 56 0.40 18.90 9.33
CA PRO A 56 -0.13 19.89 10.27
C PRO A 56 0.17 19.59 11.74
N CYS A 57 0.43 18.32 12.09
CA CYS A 57 0.78 17.92 13.46
C CYS A 57 2.28 18.02 13.78
N GLY A 58 3.10 18.55 12.85
CA GLY A 58 4.54 18.74 13.04
C GLY A 58 5.42 17.52 12.78
N ARG A 59 4.86 16.32 12.58
CA ARG A 59 5.62 15.13 12.17
C ARG A 59 6.23 15.32 10.77
N THR A 60 7.46 14.85 10.61
CA THR A 60 8.26 14.97 9.37
C THR A 60 8.20 13.73 8.48
N ASN A 61 7.59 12.64 8.94
CA ASN A 61 7.45 11.40 8.17
C ASN A 61 6.68 11.63 6.86
N VAL A 62 6.96 10.76 5.87
CA VAL A 62 6.24 10.73 4.59
C VAL A 62 4.75 10.57 4.85
N ARG A 63 3.95 11.27 4.04
CA ARG A 63 2.49 11.18 4.06
C ARG A 63 2.00 10.58 2.77
N ILE A 64 0.87 9.88 2.87
CA ILE A 64 0.15 9.36 1.70
C ILE A 64 -1.30 9.87 1.70
N ARG A 65 -1.91 9.95 0.51
CA ARG A 65 -3.30 10.44 0.31
C ARG A 65 -4.36 9.54 0.95
N GLY A 66 -3.99 8.35 1.41
CA GLY A 66 -4.91 7.33 1.93
C GLY A 66 -5.10 6.20 0.92
N TRP A 67 -6.08 5.35 1.15
CA TRP A 67 -6.34 4.20 0.29
C TRP A 67 -7.20 4.63 -0.90
N LEU A 68 -6.68 4.47 -2.11
CA LEU A 68 -7.32 4.92 -3.36
C LEU A 68 -7.90 3.77 -4.18
N GLY A 69 -7.66 2.52 -3.78
CA GLY A 69 -8.13 1.33 -4.48
C GLY A 69 -7.21 0.15 -4.29
N ARG A 70 -7.35 -0.85 -5.16
CA ARG A 70 -6.56 -2.06 -5.18
C ARG A 70 -5.82 -2.18 -6.52
N ALA A 71 -4.58 -2.68 -6.45
CA ALA A 71 -3.79 -3.06 -7.61
C ALA A 71 -4.23 -4.43 -8.17
N ASP A 72 -4.88 -5.24 -7.33
CA ASP A 72 -5.44 -6.55 -7.67
C ASP A 72 -6.98 -6.53 -7.75
N GLN A 73 -7.58 -7.68 -8.04
CA GLN A 73 -9.03 -7.84 -8.14
C GLN A 73 -9.70 -8.16 -6.79
N SER A 74 -8.98 -8.10 -5.67
CA SER A 74 -9.60 -8.36 -4.38
C SER A 74 -10.46 -7.17 -3.94
N THR A 75 -11.49 -7.44 -3.16
CA THR A 75 -12.38 -6.42 -2.59
C THR A 75 -12.44 -6.57 -1.09
N LYS A 76 -12.47 -5.44 -0.39
CA LYS A 76 -12.61 -5.42 1.07
C LYS A 76 -14.10 -5.47 1.46
N VAL A 77 -14.53 -6.56 2.10
CA VAL A 77 -15.89 -6.74 2.62
C VAL A 77 -15.81 -6.89 4.13
N ARG A 78 -16.37 -5.92 4.87
CA ARG A 78 -16.34 -5.90 6.36
C ARG A 78 -14.93 -6.18 6.92
N ALA A 79 -13.94 -5.48 6.38
CA ALA A 79 -12.52 -5.61 6.72
C ALA A 79 -11.80 -6.90 6.28
N MET A 80 -12.47 -7.84 5.62
CA MET A 80 -11.84 -9.02 5.03
C MET A 80 -11.56 -8.80 3.54
N PHE A 81 -10.44 -9.33 3.05
CA PHE A 81 -10.16 -9.40 1.62
C PHE A 81 -10.84 -10.62 1.03
N VAL A 82 -11.63 -10.39 -0.02
CA VAL A 82 -12.31 -11.44 -0.78
C VAL A 82 -11.84 -11.37 -2.22
N THR A 83 -11.39 -12.49 -2.76
CA THR A 83 -10.99 -12.60 -4.17
C THR A 83 -12.09 -13.25 -5.01
N PRO A 84 -12.18 -12.94 -6.31
CA PRO A 84 -13.11 -13.63 -7.22
C PRO A 84 -12.93 -15.16 -7.23
N SER A 85 -11.70 -15.66 -7.05
CA SER A 85 -11.42 -17.09 -6.99
C SER A 85 -12.10 -17.77 -5.80
N GLN A 86 -12.05 -17.16 -4.62
CA GLN A 86 -12.71 -17.67 -3.41
C GLN A 86 -14.23 -17.71 -3.58
N VAL A 87 -14.82 -16.69 -4.22
CA VAL A 87 -16.26 -16.71 -4.51
C VAL A 87 -16.60 -17.88 -5.45
N ASN A 88 -15.84 -18.04 -6.54
CA ASN A 88 -16.05 -19.09 -7.53
C ASN A 88 -15.91 -20.52 -6.96
N GLU A 89 -15.05 -20.72 -5.97
CA GLU A 89 -14.93 -22.00 -5.25
C GLU A 89 -16.21 -22.36 -4.47
N ILE A 90 -16.97 -21.36 -4.01
CA ILE A 90 -18.17 -21.55 -3.19
C ILE A 90 -19.46 -21.64 -4.03
N VAL A 91 -19.55 -20.88 -5.14
CA VAL A 91 -20.77 -20.86 -5.98
C VAL A 91 -20.85 -21.99 -7.01
N ARG A 92 -19.84 -22.87 -7.08
CA ARG A 92 -19.90 -24.11 -7.86
C ARG A 92 -20.71 -25.18 -7.15
#